data_AF-A8JZB2-F1
#
_entry.id   AF-A8JZB2-F1
#
_cell.length_a   1.000
_cell.length_b   1.000
_cell.length_c   1.000
_cell.angle_alpha   90.00
_cell.angle_beta   90.00
_cell.angle_gamma   90.00
#
_symmetry.space_group_name_H-M   'P 1'
#
loop_
_entity.id
_entity.type
_entity.pdbx_description
1 polymer ?
#
loop_
_entity_poly.entity_id
_entity_poly.type
_entity_poly.pdbx_seq_one_letter_code
_entity_poly.pdbx_strand_id
1 'polypeptide(L)'
;CVYICPNDLMKLDVERMKAWNQEPDQCWECYNCVKICPQQAIEVRGYADFVPLGGNVIPLRGTDAIMWTIKFRNGILKRYKFPIRTTSEGSIDLYSGKPEHDYANLKKPGFFNMTEYPTI
;
A
#
# COMPACT_ATOMS: atom_id res chain seq x y z
N CYS A 1 5.25 3.78 10.49
CA CYS A 1 3.79 4.01 10.36
C CYS A 1 3.48 5.47 10.04
N VAL A 2 4.09 6.45 10.72
CA VAL A 2 3.98 7.89 10.43
C VAL A 2 4.20 8.20 8.94
N TYR A 3 5.35 7.79 8.39
CA TYR A 3 5.72 8.02 7.00
C TYR A 3 4.72 7.54 5.94
N ILE A 4 4.08 6.39 6.15
CA ILE A 4 3.31 5.70 5.09
C ILE A 4 1.81 5.96 5.14
N CYS A 5 1.31 6.62 6.20
CA CYS A 5 -0.12 6.87 6.31
C CYS A 5 -0.51 7.90 5.26
N PRO A 6 -1.37 7.55 4.27
CA PRO A 6 -1.68 8.46 3.18
C PRO A 6 -2.51 9.67 3.64
N ASN A 7 -3.12 9.59 4.82
CA ASN A 7 -3.94 10.64 5.40
C ASN A 7 -3.30 11.24 6.68
N ASP A 8 -1.98 11.09 6.85
CA ASP A 8 -1.21 11.65 7.98
C ASP A 8 -1.71 11.26 9.40
N LEU A 9 -2.46 10.17 9.53
CA LEU A 9 -3.14 9.82 10.79
C LEU A 9 -2.21 9.21 11.84
N MET A 10 -1.12 8.56 11.41
CA MET A 10 -0.21 7.90 12.35
C MET A 10 0.79 8.92 12.90
N LYS A 11 0.84 9.09 14.22
CA LYS A 11 1.79 10.00 14.90
C LYS A 11 2.62 9.26 15.95
N LEU A 12 3.76 9.83 16.32
CA LEU A 12 4.61 9.35 17.40
C LEU A 12 4.34 10.17 18.66
N ASP A 13 4.00 9.50 19.75
CA ASP A 13 4.11 10.06 21.09
C ASP A 13 5.58 9.98 21.51
N VAL A 14 6.25 11.13 21.64
CA VAL A 14 7.69 11.24 21.94
C VAL A 14 8.01 10.99 23.41
N GLU A 15 7.04 11.11 24.31
CA GLU A 15 7.23 10.83 25.73
C GLU A 15 7.19 9.33 25.97
N ARG A 16 6.21 8.64 25.38
CA ARG A 16 6.03 7.20 25.52
C ARG A 16 6.83 6.38 24.52
N MET A 17 7.34 7.02 23.47
CA MET A 17 7.98 6.39 22.32
C MET A 17 7.10 5.30 21.69
N LYS A 18 5.80 5.60 21.55
CA LYS A 18 4.79 4.71 20.95
C LYS A 18 3.97 5.47 19.91
N ALA A 19 3.65 4.81 18.81
CA ALA A 19 2.82 5.41 17.78
C ALA A 19 1.33 5.25 18.11
N TRP A 20 0.51 6.17 17.60
CA TRP A 20 -0.94 6.14 17.73
C TRP A 20 -1.60 6.70 16.46
N ASN A 21 -2.91 6.47 16.30
CA ASN A 21 -3.71 7.08 15.24
C ASN A 21 -4.43 8.31 15.84
N GLN A 22 -4.19 9.49 15.27
CA GLN A 22 -4.70 10.77 15.79
C GLN A 22 -6.17 11.06 15.48
N GLU A 23 -6.72 10.45 14.42
CA GLU A 23 -8.08 10.72 13.96
C GLU A 23 -8.65 9.42 13.33
N PRO A 24 -9.13 8.48 14.18
CA PRO A 24 -9.53 7.15 13.73
C PRO A 24 -10.75 7.12 12.80
N ASP A 25 -11.61 8.12 12.86
CA ASP A 25 -12.78 8.31 11.99
C ASP A 25 -12.39 8.72 10.56
N GLN A 26 -11.22 9.32 10.37
CA GLN A 26 -10.63 9.59 9.05
C GLN A 26 -9.79 8.41 8.51
N CYS A 27 -9.72 7.30 9.25
CA CYS A 27 -9.01 6.10 8.81
C CYS A 27 -9.75 5.44 7.64
N TRP A 28 -9.04 5.12 6.57
CA TRP A 28 -9.61 4.35 5.45
C TRP A 28 -9.34 2.84 5.51
N GLU A 29 -8.76 2.38 6.62
CA GLU A 29 -8.38 0.97 6.82
C GLU A 29 -7.57 0.36 5.64
N CYS A 30 -6.68 1.15 5.02
CA CYS A 30 -5.87 0.70 3.87
C CYS A 30 -4.75 -0.31 4.21
N TYR A 31 -4.50 -0.53 5.50
CA TYR A 31 -3.43 -1.37 6.07
C TYR A 31 -1.99 -0.91 5.75
N ASN A 32 -1.75 0.26 5.16
CA ASN A 32 -0.36 0.69 4.87
C ASN A 32 0.49 0.76 6.14
N CYS A 33 -0.04 1.35 7.21
CA CYS A 33 0.65 1.42 8.50
C CYS A 33 0.90 0.03 9.13
N VAL A 34 -0.05 -0.90 8.98
CA VAL A 34 0.06 -2.29 9.43
C VAL A 34 1.17 -3.03 8.66
N LYS A 35 1.09 -3.00 7.32
CA LYS A 35 2.00 -3.73 6.42
C LYS A 35 3.46 -3.31 6.58
N ILE A 36 3.72 -2.02 6.82
CA ILE A 36 5.10 -1.51 6.90
C ILE A 36 5.71 -1.63 8.30
N CYS A 37 4.92 -1.89 9.34
CA CYS A 37 5.42 -1.88 10.71
C CYS A 37 6.40 -3.04 10.90
N PRO A 38 7.71 -2.77 11.13
CA PRO A 38 8.71 -3.84 11.23
C PRO A 38 8.50 -4.71 12.47
N GLN A 39 7.90 -4.14 13.52
CA GLN A 39 7.57 -4.83 14.77
C GLN A 39 6.18 -5.46 14.75
N GLN A 40 5.41 -5.30 13.66
CA GLN A 40 4.03 -5.79 13.55
C GLN A 40 3.13 -5.34 14.71
N ALA A 41 3.37 -4.13 15.23
CA ALA A 41 2.72 -3.60 16.43
C ALA A 41 1.40 -2.87 16.16
N ILE A 42 0.86 -2.96 14.94
CA ILE A 42 -0.34 -2.24 14.52
C ILE A 42 -1.31 -3.24 13.92
N GLU A 43 -2.55 -3.19 14.37
CA GLU A 43 -3.68 -3.91 13.77
C GLU A 43 -4.83 -2.93 13.50
N VAL A 44 -5.80 -3.38 12.71
CA VAL A 44 -7.02 -2.61 12.45
C VAL A 44 -8.16 -3.29 13.21
N ARG A 45 -8.84 -2.49 14.01
CA ARG A 45 -10.14 -2.82 14.60
C ARG A 45 -11.19 -2.13 13.75
N GLY A 46 -12.08 -2.92 13.11
CA GLY A 46 -13.10 -2.44 12.18
C GLY A 46 -13.93 -1.27 12.71
N TYR A 47 -14.44 -0.42 11.82
CA TYR A 47 -15.28 0.73 12.18
C TYR A 47 -16.38 0.38 13.20
N ALA A 48 -16.40 1.11 14.32
CA ALA A 48 -17.24 0.76 15.47
C ALA A 48 -18.74 0.91 15.19
N ASP A 49 -19.11 1.75 14.22
CA ASP A 49 -20.50 2.06 13.85
C ASP A 49 -21.24 0.84 13.27
N PHE A 50 -20.52 -0.10 12.63
CA PHE A 50 -21.15 -1.23 11.94
C PHE A 50 -20.39 -2.56 12.02
N VAL A 51 -19.17 -2.61 12.56
CA VAL A 51 -18.39 -3.86 12.65
C VAL A 51 -18.45 -4.45 14.07
N PRO A 52 -19.04 -5.65 14.26
CA PRO A 52 -18.99 -6.34 15.54
C PRO A 52 -17.55 -6.69 15.95
N LEU A 53 -17.29 -6.70 17.26
CA LEU A 53 -15.99 -7.06 17.81
C LEU A 53 -15.56 -8.51 17.47
N GLY A 54 -14.26 -8.77 17.49
CA GLY A 54 -13.68 -10.11 17.48
C GLY A 54 -13.22 -10.63 16.12
N GLY A 55 -13.46 -9.91 15.04
CA GLY A 55 -12.83 -10.17 13.73
C GLY A 55 -11.48 -9.45 13.62
N ASN A 56 -10.50 -10.10 12.99
CA ASN A 56 -9.22 -9.47 12.65
C ASN A 56 -8.63 -10.01 11.34
N VAL A 57 -7.94 -9.13 10.62
CA VAL A 57 -7.31 -9.41 9.32
C VAL A 57 -5.84 -9.02 9.43
N ILE A 58 -4.94 -9.99 9.36
CA ILE A 58 -3.51 -9.78 9.63
C ILE A 58 -2.70 -10.05 8.36
N PRO A 59 -2.09 -9.03 7.73
CA PRO A 59 -1.17 -9.22 6.62
C PRO A 59 0.24 -9.54 7.11
N LEU A 60 0.95 -10.34 6.32
CA LEU A 60 2.40 -10.45 6.34
C LEU A 60 2.94 -10.23 4.93
N ARG A 61 3.47 -9.04 4.67
CA ARG A 61 3.99 -8.65 3.35
C ARG A 61 5.46 -9.02 3.22
N GLY A 62 5.78 -9.90 2.28
CA GLY A 62 7.15 -10.17 1.82
C GLY A 62 7.55 -9.26 0.65
N THR A 63 8.57 -9.68 -0.10
CA THR A 63 9.08 -8.94 -1.27
C THR A 63 8.32 -9.27 -2.56
N ASP A 64 7.92 -10.53 -2.73
CA ASP A 64 7.28 -11.08 -3.94
C ASP A 64 5.84 -11.56 -3.70
N ALA A 65 5.46 -11.82 -2.44
CA ALA A 65 4.13 -12.26 -2.04
C ALA A 65 3.65 -11.61 -0.73
N ILE A 66 2.33 -11.62 -0.53
CA ILE A 66 1.68 -11.24 0.73
C ILE A 66 0.85 -12.41 1.24
N MET A 67 0.95 -12.68 2.53
CA MET A 67 0.10 -13.64 3.24
C MET A 67 -0.94 -12.92 4.06
N TRP A 68 -2.13 -13.51 4.17
CA TRP A 68 -3.22 -12.98 4.98
C TRP A 68 -3.75 -14.06 5.91
N THR A 69 -3.92 -13.72 7.17
CA THR A 69 -4.67 -14.52 8.13
C THR A 69 -5.94 -13.77 8.50
N ILE A 70 -7.09 -14.39 8.21
CA ILE A 70 -8.43 -13.86 8.53
C ILE A 70 -8.97 -14.67 9.69
N LYS A 71 -9.20 -14.03 10.83
CA LYS A 71 -9.86 -14.62 12.00
C LYS A 71 -11.25 -14.02 12.12
N PHE A 72 -12.25 -14.90 12.10
CA PHE A 72 -13.64 -14.54 12.29
C PHE A 72 -13.95 -14.45 13.79
N ARG A 73 -15.01 -13.71 14.14
CA ARG A 73 -15.51 -13.59 15.53
C ARG A 73 -15.77 -14.94 16.19
N ASN A 74 -16.21 -15.94 15.42
CA ASN A 74 -16.48 -17.30 15.90
C ASN A 74 -15.23 -18.18 16.02
N GLY A 75 -14.03 -17.62 15.83
CA GLY A 75 -12.76 -18.33 15.94
C GLY A 75 -12.29 -19.04 14.66
N ILE A 76 -13.10 -19.09 13.60
CA ILE A 76 -12.66 -19.65 12.32
C ILE A 76 -11.45 -18.87 11.79
N LEU A 77 -10.43 -19.59 11.35
CA LEU A 77 -9.23 -19.05 10.72
C LEU A 77 -9.16 -19.45 9.25
N LYS A 78 -8.95 -18.46 8.37
CA LYS A 78 -8.62 -18.68 6.96
C LYS A 78 -7.26 -18.05 6.65
N ARG A 79 -6.46 -18.74 5.85
CA ARG A 79 -5.12 -18.28 5.45
C ARG A 79 -5.01 -18.26 3.93
N TYR A 80 -4.39 -17.20 3.41
CA TYR A 80 -4.21 -16.98 1.99
C TYR A 80 -2.79 -16.50 1.71
N LYS A 81 -2.31 -16.75 0.49
CA LYS A 81 -1.05 -16.21 -0.03
C LYS A 81 -1.27 -15.76 -1.47
N PHE A 82 -0.86 -14.54 -1.79
CA PHE A 82 -0.98 -13.96 -3.12
C PHE A 82 0.37 -13.40 -3.58
N PRO A 83 0.78 -13.62 -4.85
CA PRO A 83 1.92 -12.92 -5.41
C PRO A 83 1.60 -11.42 -5.54
N ILE A 84 2.58 -10.56 -5.26
CA ILE A 84 2.44 -9.09 -5.36
C ILE A 84 3.42 -8.47 -6.35
N ARG A 85 4.48 -9.17 -6.74
CA ARG A 85 5.51 -8.66 -7.65
C ARG A 85 6.18 -9.79 -8.41
N THR A 86 6.48 -9.56 -9.69
CA THR A 86 7.19 -10.51 -10.57
C THR A 86 8.64 -10.11 -10.85
N THR A 87 9.03 -8.92 -10.42
CA THR A 87 10.39 -8.36 -10.55
C THR A 87 10.88 -7.85 -9.20
N SER A 88 12.19 -7.68 -9.04
CA SER A 88 12.77 -7.24 -7.78
C SER A 88 12.41 -5.78 -7.44
N GLU A 89 12.42 -5.45 -6.15
CA GLU A 89 12.29 -4.06 -5.71
C GLU A 89 13.47 -3.21 -6.20
N GLY A 90 13.18 -1.99 -6.65
CA GLY A 90 14.18 -1.09 -7.23
C GLY A 90 14.70 -1.46 -8.63
N SER A 91 14.26 -2.56 -9.26
CA SER A 91 14.82 -3.02 -10.53
C SER A 91 14.16 -2.44 -11.79
N ILE A 92 13.27 -1.45 -11.67
CA ILE A 92 12.56 -0.89 -12.84
C ILE A 92 13.48 0.12 -13.53
N ASP A 93 13.86 -0.19 -14.77
CA ASP A 93 14.44 0.78 -15.70
C ASP A 93 13.32 1.40 -16.54
N LEU A 94 12.99 2.67 -16.25
CA LEU A 94 11.87 3.38 -16.86
C LEU A 94 12.02 3.59 -18.37
N TYR A 95 13.25 3.72 -18.86
CA TYR A 95 13.55 4.10 -20.24
C TYR A 95 14.17 2.96 -21.05
N SER A 96 14.29 1.76 -20.47
CA SER A 96 14.80 0.58 -21.17
C SER A 96 14.05 0.31 -22.47
N GLY A 97 14.78 0.34 -23.59
CA GLY A 97 14.21 0.13 -24.93
C GLY A 97 13.17 1.17 -25.36
N LYS A 98 13.17 2.36 -24.76
CA LYS A 98 12.33 3.50 -25.18
C LYS A 98 13.14 4.43 -26.09
N PRO A 99 12.48 5.11 -27.05
CA PRO A 99 13.16 6.06 -27.92
C PRO A 99 13.70 7.24 -27.12
N GLU A 100 14.78 7.85 -27.61
CA GLU A 100 15.26 9.13 -27.12
C GLU A 100 14.23 10.23 -27.38
N HIS A 101 14.24 11.25 -26.52
CA HIS A 101 13.39 12.40 -26.70
C HIS A 101 13.79 13.18 -27.97
N ASP A 102 12.79 13.59 -28.74
CA ASP A 102 12.97 14.46 -29.91
C ASP A 102 12.24 15.79 -29.67
N TYR A 103 13.01 16.86 -29.48
CA TYR A 103 12.46 18.20 -29.24
C TYR A 103 11.60 18.72 -30.39
N ALA A 104 11.77 18.22 -31.62
CA ALA A 104 10.90 18.56 -32.75
C ALA A 104 9.45 18.07 -32.54
N ASN A 105 9.26 17.05 -31.70
CA ASN A 105 7.96 16.43 -31.44
C ASN A 105 7.28 16.95 -30.16
N LEU A 106 7.86 17.92 -29.45
CA LEU A 106 7.34 18.41 -28.15
C LEU A 106 5.89 18.91 -28.22
N LYS A 107 5.48 19.48 -29.37
CA LYS A 107 4.12 20.00 -29.58
C LYS A 107 3.17 18.98 -30.23
N LYS A 108 3.67 17.81 -30.64
CA LYS A 108 2.83 16.77 -31.25
C LYS A 108 2.05 16.04 -30.16
N PRO A 109 0.81 15.59 -30.44
CA PRO A 109 0.04 14.80 -29.48
C PRO A 109 0.65 13.41 -29.31
N GLY A 110 0.74 12.88 -28.09
CA GLY A 110 1.23 11.51 -27.84
C GLY A 110 2.02 11.38 -26.53
N PHE A 111 2.60 10.19 -26.32
CA PHE A 111 3.48 9.89 -25.19
C PHE A 111 4.89 9.54 -25.66
N PHE A 112 5.87 9.62 -24.75
CA PHE A 112 7.29 9.42 -25.04
C PHE A 112 7.66 8.04 -25.61
N ASN A 113 6.78 7.04 -25.49
CA ASN A 113 6.99 5.68 -25.98
C ASN A 113 6.24 5.39 -27.29
N MET A 114 5.57 6.38 -27.87
CA MET A 114 4.85 6.24 -29.13
C MET A 114 5.77 6.52 -30.32
N THR A 115 5.73 5.64 -31.32
CA THR A 115 6.46 5.80 -32.59
C THR A 115 5.59 6.45 -33.67
N GLU A 116 4.27 6.47 -33.47
CA GLU A 116 3.29 7.07 -34.37
C GLU A 116 2.37 7.98 -33.55
N TYR A 117 2.04 9.14 -34.11
CA TYR A 117 1.21 10.14 -33.46
C TYR A 117 -0.19 10.14 -34.09
N PRO A 118 -1.27 10.05 -33.30
CA PRO A 118 -2.61 10.10 -33.85
C PRO A 118 -2.84 11.45 -34.54
N THR A 119 -3.26 11.41 -35.81
CA THR A 119 -3.81 12.57 -36.50
C THR A 119 -5.20 12.83 -35.93
N ILE A 120 -5.39 14.01 -35.34
CA ILE A 120 -6.68 14.52 -34.89
C ILE A 120 -7.58 14.76 -36.11
#